data_AF-A0A3M1QSE5-F1
#
_entry.id   AF-A0A3M1QSE5-F1
#
_cell.length_a   1.000
_cell.length_b   1.000
_cell.length_c   1.000
_cell.angle_alpha   90.00
_cell.angle_beta   90.00
_cell.angle_gamma   90.00
#
_symmetry.space_group_name_H-M   'P 1'
#
loop_
_entity.id
_entity.type
_entity.pdbx_description
1 polymer ?
#
loop_
_entity_poly.entity_id
_entity_poly.type
_entity_poly.pdbx_seq_one_letter_code
_entity_poly.pdbx_strand_id
1 'polypeptide(L)'
;MTEQITIDEQHALKCEYDTKTLHRIHRIQGQLASLEKMIAADEGTCEERVVRARTIEKGMTSLISHLVECYLVNTARYEMDEDPDATTRDLVRIFDLLNH
;
A
#
# COMPACT_ATOMS: atom_id res chain seq x y z
N MET A 1 -31.90 9.64 -26.23
CA MET A 1 -31.66 9.59 -24.78
C MET A 1 -30.51 8.63 -24.57
N THR A 2 -29.31 9.18 -24.48
CA THR A 2 -28.10 8.38 -24.27
C THR A 2 -27.99 8.15 -22.78
N GLU A 3 -28.25 6.91 -22.34
CA GLU A 3 -28.01 6.51 -20.95
C GLU A 3 -26.53 6.72 -20.64
N GLN A 4 -26.25 7.79 -19.88
CA GLN A 4 -24.94 8.00 -19.29
C GLN A 4 -24.76 6.92 -18.23
N ILE A 5 -23.91 5.94 -18.56
CA ILE A 5 -23.39 4.99 -17.59
C ILE A 5 -22.43 5.77 -16.70
N THR A 6 -22.97 6.44 -15.68
CA THR A 6 -22.20 6.98 -14.57
C THR A 6 -21.79 5.79 -13.72
N ILE A 7 -20.80 5.01 -14.19
CA ILE A 7 -20.05 4.16 -13.27
C ILE A 7 -19.39 5.15 -12.32
N ASP A 8 -19.95 5.25 -11.12
CA ASP A 8 -19.53 6.11 -10.03
C ASP A 8 -18.00 6.17 -9.98
N GLU A 9 -17.41 7.31 -10.36
CA GLU A 9 -15.96 7.46 -10.56
C GLU A 9 -15.18 7.09 -9.28
N GLN A 10 -15.81 7.28 -8.11
CA GLN A 10 -15.29 6.84 -6.81
C GLN A 10 -15.14 5.32 -6.71
N HIS A 11 -16.13 4.57 -7.19
CA HIS A 11 -16.11 3.11 -7.13
C HIS A 11 -15.07 2.53 -8.10
N ALA A 12 -14.91 3.15 -9.27
CA ALA A 12 -13.86 2.79 -10.23
C ALA A 12 -12.45 3.05 -9.67
N LEU A 13 -12.23 4.21 -9.04
CA LEU A 13 -10.96 4.56 -8.39
C LEU A 13 -10.63 3.59 -7.24
N LYS A 14 -11.59 3.31 -6.35
CA LYS A 14 -11.41 2.37 -5.25
C LYS A 14 -10.99 0.98 -5.75
N CYS A 15 -11.67 0.47 -6.78
CA CYS A 15 -11.35 -0.82 -7.40
C CYS A 15 -9.93 -0.86 -8.01
N GLU A 16 -9.47 0.24 -8.62
CA GLU A 16 -8.11 0.35 -9.14
C GLU A 16 -7.06 0.33 -8.03
N TYR A 17 -7.27 1.08 -6.94
CA TYR A 17 -6.38 1.07 -5.79
C TYR A 17 -6.30 -0.30 -5.13
N ASP A 18 -7.43 -0.99 -4.96
CA ASP A 18 -7.49 -2.33 -4.38
C ASP A 18 -6.69 -3.33 -5.22
N THR A 19 -6.88 -3.31 -6.54
CA THR A 19 -6.14 -4.17 -7.47
C THR A 19 -4.63 -3.95 -7.37
N LYS A 20 -4.20 -2.68 -7.42
CA LYS A 20 -2.77 -2.31 -7.30
C LYS A 20 -2.20 -2.70 -5.93
N THR A 21 -2.98 -2.55 -4.86
CA THR A 21 -2.59 -2.93 -3.50
C THR A 21 -2.36 -4.44 -3.40
N LEU A 22 -3.30 -5.24 -3.91
CA LEU A 22 -3.19 -6.70 -3.93
C LEU A 22 -1.97 -7.18 -4.73
N HIS A 23 -1.69 -6.57 -5.88
CA HIS A 23 -0.47 -6.87 -6.65
C HIS A 23 0.81 -6.62 -5.85
N ARG A 24 0.87 -5.52 -5.07
CA ARG A 24 2.03 -5.23 -4.21
C ARG A 24 2.17 -6.27 -3.10
N ILE A 25 1.06 -6.66 -2.47
CA ILE A 25 1.04 -7.70 -1.43
C ILE A 25 1.56 -9.03 -1.97
N HIS A 26 1.02 -9.50 -3.11
CA HIS A 26 1.46 -10.76 -3.73
C HIS A 26 2.96 -10.74 -4.08
N ARG A 27 3.47 -9.61 -4.57
CA ARG A 27 4.91 -9.45 -4.84
C ARG A 27 5.74 -9.58 -3.58
N ILE A 28 5.34 -8.93 -2.48
CA ILE A 28 6.04 -8.99 -1.19
C ILE A 28 6.02 -10.42 -0.62
N GLN A 29 4.88 -11.10 -0.71
CA GLN A 29 4.76 -12.51 -0.32
C GLN A 29 5.72 -13.41 -1.10
N GLY A 30 5.83 -13.21 -2.43
CA GLY A 30 6.80 -13.93 -3.25
C GLY A 30 8.26 -13.66 -2.85
N GLN A 31 8.58 -12.42 -2.48
CA GLN A 31 9.91 -12.03 -2.01
C GLN A 31 10.23 -12.68 -0.65
N LEU A 32 9.29 -12.67 0.29
CA LEU A 32 9.40 -13.34 1.59
C LEU A 32 9.60 -14.85 1.43
N ALA A 33 8.77 -15.51 0.63
CA ALA A 33 8.89 -16.93 0.36
C ALA A 33 10.24 -17.29 -0.28
N SER A 34 10.79 -16.40 -1.11
CA SER A 34 12.11 -16.60 -1.71
C SER A 34 13.25 -16.46 -0.69
N LEU A 35 13.15 -15.52 0.24
CA LEU A 35 14.12 -15.38 1.34
C LEU A 35 14.05 -16.57 2.31
N GLU A 36 12.84 -17.01 2.66
CA GLU A 36 12.61 -18.18 3.50
C GLU A 36 13.28 -19.43 2.91
N LYS A 37 13.05 -19.71 1.62
CA LYS A 37 13.68 -20.84 0.92
C LYS A 37 15.20 -20.80 0.96
N MET A 38 15.78 -19.62 0.71
CA MET A 38 17.24 -19.43 0.77
C MET A 38 17.79 -19.73 2.16
N ILE A 39 17.13 -19.25 3.22
CA ILE A 39 17.55 -19.50 4.60
C ILE A 39 17.39 -20.99 4.95
N ALA A 40 16.27 -21.60 4.59
CA ALA A 40 15.97 -22.99 4.89
C ALA A 40 16.92 -23.98 4.19
N ALA A 41 17.40 -23.63 3.00
CA ALA A 41 18.37 -24.43 2.24
C ALA A 41 19.84 -24.14 2.61
N ASP A 42 20.08 -23.21 3.54
CA ASP A 42 21.40 -22.63 3.83
C ASP A 42 22.14 -22.14 2.57
N GLU A 43 21.39 -21.62 1.61
CA GLU A 43 21.93 -21.09 0.36
C GLU A 43 22.28 -19.61 0.47
N GLY A 44 23.20 -19.18 -0.39
CA GLY A 44 23.65 -17.80 -0.50
C GLY A 44 24.49 -17.30 0.67
N THR A 45 25.17 -16.19 0.44
CA THR A 45 25.96 -15.50 1.45
C THR A 45 25.07 -14.73 2.43
N CYS A 46 25.61 -14.40 3.61
CA CYS A 46 24.92 -13.50 4.55
C CYS A 46 24.59 -12.15 3.91
N GLU A 47 25.46 -11.64 3.04
CA GLU A 47 25.23 -10.40 2.29
C GLU A 47 24.00 -10.51 1.38
N GLU A 48 23.87 -11.61 0.62
CA GLU A 48 22.71 -11.83 -0.26
C GLU A 48 21.39 -11.90 0.52
N ARG A 49 21.41 -12.52 1.71
CA ARG A 49 20.24 -12.54 2.61
C ARG A 49 19.85 -11.13 3.04
N VAL A 50 20.82 -10.29 3.39
CA VAL A 50 20.59 -8.87 3.73
C VAL A 50 20.01 -8.12 2.52
N VAL A 51 20.58 -8.28 1.33
CA VAL A 51 20.08 -7.63 0.11
C VAL A 51 18.62 -8.00 -0.17
N ARG A 52 18.24 -9.26 0.02
CA ARG A 52 16.85 -9.72 -0.13
C ARG A 52 15.93 -9.13 0.94
N ALA A 53 16.38 -9.09 2.20
CA ALA A 53 15.63 -8.44 3.27
C ALA A 53 15.38 -6.95 2.98
N ARG A 54 16.40 -6.20 2.52
CA ARG A 54 16.22 -4.78 2.12
C ARG A 54 15.29 -4.62 0.93
N THR A 55 15.23 -5.61 0.03
CA THR A 55 14.28 -5.59 -1.09
C THR A 55 12.82 -5.73 -0.62
N ILE A 56 12.58 -6.59 0.39
CA ILE A 56 11.27 -6.74 1.03
C ILE A 56 10.87 -5.44 1.73
N GLU A 57 11.78 -4.84 2.51
CA GLU A 57 11.55 -3.56 3.18
C GLU A 57 11.19 -2.42 2.21
N LYS A 58 11.89 -2.31 1.08
CA LYS A 58 11.51 -1.37 0.00
C LYS A 58 10.12 -1.68 -0.57
N GLY A 59 9.78 -2.97 -0.66
CA GLY A 59 8.45 -3.43 -1.03
C GLY A 59 7.37 -2.95 -0.06
N MET A 60 7.61 -3.10 1.24
CA MET A 60 6.73 -2.63 2.31
C MET A 60 6.57 -1.11 2.29
N THR A 61 7.66 -0.36 2.14
CA THR A 61 7.63 1.11 2.03
C THR A 61 6.74 1.56 0.86
N SER A 62 6.86 0.89 -0.28
CA SER A 62 6.03 1.15 -1.46
C SER A 62 4.55 0.78 -1.26
N LEU A 63 4.25 -0.28 -0.51
CA LEU A 63 2.89 -0.66 -0.15
C LEU A 63 2.25 0.40 0.77
N ILE A 64 2.98 0.80 1.82
CA ILE A 64 2.52 1.82 2.78
C ILE A 64 2.22 3.13 2.05
N SER A 65 3.13 3.60 1.21
CA SER A 65 2.93 4.85 0.44
C SER A 65 1.66 4.79 -0.43
N HIS A 66 1.41 3.65 -1.07
CA HIS A 66 0.22 3.43 -1.92
C HIS A 66 -1.08 3.39 -1.10
N LEU A 67 -1.05 2.81 0.11
CA LEU A 67 -2.21 2.80 1.01
C LEU A 67 -2.53 4.20 1.55
N VAL A 68 -1.50 5.00 1.85
CA VAL A 68 -1.67 6.40 2.25
C VAL A 68 -2.28 7.20 1.11
N GLU A 69 -1.77 7.04 -0.12
CA GLU A 69 -2.34 7.68 -1.31
C GLU A 69 -3.81 7.29 -1.51
N CYS A 70 -4.14 6.00 -1.37
CA CYS A 70 -5.51 5.51 -1.42
C CYS A 70 -6.42 6.22 -0.41
N TYR A 71 -5.97 6.34 0.85
CA TYR A 71 -6.71 7.04 1.90
C TYR A 71 -6.93 8.52 1.55
N LEU A 72 -5.88 9.22 1.08
CA LEU A 72 -5.97 10.63 0.70
C LEU A 72 -6.99 10.86 -0.42
N VAL A 73 -6.99 10.02 -1.45
CA VAL A 73 -7.81 10.22 -2.66
C VAL A 73 -9.26 9.77 -2.48
N ASN A 74 -9.48 8.68 -1.73
CA ASN A 74 -10.79 8.02 -1.63
C ASN A 74 -11.53 8.32 -0.33
N THR A 75 -10.85 8.82 0.70
CA THR A 75 -11.46 9.09 2.02
C THR A 75 -11.24 10.54 2.42
N ALA A 76 -10.00 10.95 2.65
CA ALA A 76 -9.71 12.26 3.24
C ALA A 76 -10.24 13.43 2.39
N ARG A 77 -10.15 13.33 1.05
CA ARG A 77 -10.70 14.36 0.15
C ARG A 77 -12.19 14.64 0.38
N TYR A 78 -12.98 13.63 0.71
CA TYR A 78 -14.42 13.77 0.88
C TYR A 78 -14.79 14.10 2.32
N GLU A 79 -14.16 13.43 3.28
CA GLU A 79 -14.43 13.66 4.70
C GLU A 79 -13.95 15.03 5.18
N MET A 80 -12.94 15.63 4.53
CA MET A 80 -12.47 16.97 4.86
C MET A 80 -13.57 18.04 4.69
N ASP A 81 -14.53 17.83 3.78
CA ASP A 81 -15.67 18.74 3.60
C ASP A 81 -16.76 18.54 4.67
N GLU A 82 -16.83 17.35 5.28
CA GLU A 82 -17.86 16.98 6.27
C GLU A 82 -17.40 17.19 7.71
N ASP A 83 -16.20 16.72 8.07
CA ASP A 83 -15.59 16.85 9.40
C ASP A 83 -14.06 17.07 9.30
N PRO A 84 -13.63 18.32 9.00
CA PRO A 84 -12.22 18.65 8.81
C PRO A 84 -11.34 18.30 10.03
N ASP A 85 -11.88 18.44 11.24
CA ASP A 85 -11.15 18.22 12.48
C ASP A 85 -10.89 16.72 12.69
N ALA A 86 -11.87 15.86 12.41
CA ALA A 86 -11.69 14.41 12.45
C ALA A 86 -10.70 13.93 11.39
N THR A 87 -10.88 14.36 10.14
CA THR A 87 -9.97 13.98 9.05
C THR A 87 -8.54 14.44 9.32
N THR A 88 -8.34 15.65 9.86
CA THR A 88 -7.00 16.14 10.23
C THR A 88 -6.35 15.27 11.32
N ARG A 89 -7.11 14.82 12.33
CA ARG A 89 -6.59 13.92 13.37
C ARG A 89 -6.16 12.56 12.80
N ASP A 90 -6.94 12.02 11.86
CA ASP A 90 -6.60 10.76 11.21
C ASP A 90 -5.35 10.89 10.33
N LEU A 91 -5.21 12.01 9.60
CA LEU A 91 -3.98 12.32 8.85
C LEU A 91 -2.76 12.39 9.77
N VAL A 92 -2.84 13.11 10.90
CA VAL A 92 -1.76 13.18 11.88
C VAL A 92 -1.38 11.78 12.36
N ARG A 93 -2.35 10.94 12.71
CA ARG A 93 -2.10 9.56 13.14
C ARG A 93 -1.41 8.73 12.06
N ILE A 94 -1.81 8.88 10.80
CA ILE A 94 -1.17 8.19 9.67
C ILE A 94 0.27 8.67 9.51
N PHE A 95 0.53 9.98 9.53
CA PHE A 95 1.88 10.53 9.40
C PHE A 95 2.80 10.15 10.56
N ASP A 96 2.28 10.08 11.79
CA ASP A 96 3.04 9.61 12.94
C ASP A 96 3.54 8.17 12.74
N LEU A 97 2.74 7.30 12.11
CA LEU A 97 3.14 5.93 11.79
C LEU A 97 4.24 5.84 10.70
N LEU A 98 4.43 6.89 9.89
CA LEU A 98 5.43 6.91 8.82
C LEU A 98 6.82 7.39 9.29
N ASN A 99 6.89 8.04 10.45
CA ASN A 99 8.11 8.69 10.95
C ASN A 99 8.93 7.81 11.92
N HIS A 100 8.88 6.49 11.75
CA HIS A 100 9.58 5.49 12.57
C HIS A 100 10.40 4.52 11.71
#